data_AF-A0A6J6DBF8-F1
#
_entry.id   AF-A0A6J6DBF8-F1
#
_cell.length_a   1.000
_cell.length_b   1.000
_cell.length_c   1.000
_cell.angle_alpha   90.00
_cell.angle_beta   90.00
_cell.angle_gamma   90.00
#
_symmetry.space_group_name_H-M   'P 1'
#
loop_
_entity.id
_entity.type
_entity.pdbx_description
1 polymer ?
#
loop_
_entity_poly.entity_id
_entity_poly.type
_entity_poly.pdbx_seq_one_letter_code
_entity_poly.pdbx_strand_id
1 'polypeptide(L)'
;MNTAMEYLKGIWAEDLEGLTWSVRSEPTAAESQSDIPRWKVDREGNHITIYRIPTERFGSHSRKSMLEERLKVEQQVFEAIADLLDIDPWDLVPDYYNR
;
A
#
# COMPACT_ATOMS: atom_id res chain seq x y z
N MET A 1 11.12 4.86 -12.20
CA MET A 1 10.99 3.64 -11.36
C MET A 1 9.51 3.43 -11.16
N ASN A 2 8.94 2.36 -11.72
CA ASN A 2 7.51 2.07 -11.55
C ASN A 2 7.28 1.67 -10.10
N THR A 3 6.36 2.33 -9.42
CA THR A 3 5.94 1.97 -8.06
C THR A 3 4.96 0.79 -8.14
N ALA A 4 4.82 -0.03 -7.09
CA ALA A 4 3.84 -1.13 -7.06
C ALA A 4 2.42 -0.69 -7.46
N MET A 5 2.01 0.54 -7.10
CA MET A 5 0.73 1.10 -7.54
C MET A 5 0.60 1.25 -9.05
N GLU A 6 1.64 1.73 -9.73
CA GLU A 6 1.61 1.90 -11.19
C GLU A 6 1.60 0.55 -11.90
N TYR A 7 2.25 -0.46 -11.33
CA TYR A 7 2.16 -1.84 -11.81
C TYR A 7 0.73 -2.38 -11.70
N LEU A 8 0.09 -2.25 -10.53
CA LEU A 8 -1.28 -2.73 -10.31
C LEU A 8 -2.29 -1.99 -11.18
N LYS A 9 -2.17 -0.66 -11.33
CA LYS A 9 -2.98 0.12 -12.26
C LYS A 9 -2.84 -0.31 -13.73
N GLY A 10 -1.70 -0.89 -14.11
CA GLY A 10 -1.52 -1.44 -15.45
C GLY A 10 -2.27 -2.75 -15.68
N ILE A 11 -2.43 -3.57 -14.64
CA ILE A 11 -3.07 -4.90 -14.73
C ILE A 11 -4.57 -4.80 -14.48
N TRP A 12 -4.96 -4.02 -13.48
CA TRP A 12 -6.35 -3.80 -13.05
C TRP A 12 -6.85 -2.44 -13.54
N ALA A 13 -6.60 -2.12 -14.81
CA ALA A 13 -6.84 -0.79 -15.35
C ALA A 13 -8.32 -0.37 -15.29
N GLU A 14 -9.22 -1.33 -15.50
CA GLU A 14 -10.67 -1.11 -15.46
C GLU A 14 -11.15 -0.89 -14.01
N ASP A 15 -10.78 -1.79 -13.08
CA ASP A 15 -11.22 -1.71 -11.68
C ASP A 15 -10.58 -0.57 -10.89
N LEU A 16 -9.37 -0.12 -11.28
CA LEU A 16 -8.64 0.96 -10.63
C LEU A 16 -8.74 2.29 -11.39
N GLU A 17 -9.67 2.40 -12.34
CA GLU A 17 -9.89 3.64 -13.08
C GLU A 17 -10.22 4.79 -12.11
N GLY A 18 -9.53 5.92 -12.26
CA GLY A 18 -9.73 7.08 -11.40
C GLY A 18 -9.19 6.96 -9.96
N LEU A 19 -8.64 5.80 -9.57
CA LEU A 19 -8.08 5.62 -8.23
C LEU A 19 -6.93 6.60 -8.00
N THR A 20 -7.01 7.37 -6.92
CA THR A 20 -5.93 8.23 -6.44
C THR A 20 -5.27 7.63 -5.21
N TRP A 21 -4.02 7.98 -4.95
CA TRP A 21 -3.33 7.46 -3.77
C TRP A 21 -2.30 8.45 -3.22
N SER A 22 -1.99 8.34 -1.93
CA SER A 22 -0.97 9.15 -1.27
C SER A 22 -0.22 8.37 -0.18
N VAL A 23 1.00 8.82 0.12
CA VAL A 23 1.81 8.27 1.23
C VAL A 23 1.92 9.34 2.31
N ARG A 24 1.56 8.99 3.55
CA ARG A 24 1.64 9.88 4.72
C ARG A 24 2.49 9.25 5.81
N SER A 25 3.18 10.09 6.59
CA SER A 25 4.03 9.58 7.68
C SER A 25 3.24 9.12 8.90
N GLU A 26 2.10 9.76 9.17
CA GLU A 26 1.31 9.53 10.38
C GLU A 26 -0.19 9.63 10.05
N PRO A 27 -1.03 8.75 10.63
CA PRO A 27 -2.47 8.91 10.60
C PRO A 27 -2.92 10.07 11.49
N THR A 28 -4.10 10.60 11.20
CA THR A 28 -4.68 11.65 12.02
C THR A 28 -5.10 11.11 13.39
N ALA A 29 -5.13 11.94 14.43
CA ALA A 29 -5.45 11.51 15.80
C ALA A 29 -6.81 10.80 15.94
N ALA A 30 -7.76 11.05 15.03
CA ALA A 30 -9.05 10.37 14.98
C ALA A 30 -8.95 8.90 14.53
N GLU A 31 -7.90 8.54 13.79
CA GLU A 31 -7.67 7.22 13.21
C GLU A 31 -6.86 6.29 14.14
N SER A 32 -6.29 6.83 15.22
CA SER A 32 -5.31 6.14 16.08
C SER A 32 -5.90 5.55 17.37
N GLN A 33 -7.22 5.32 17.45
CA GLN A 33 -7.89 5.03 18.74
C GLN A 33 -7.53 3.67 19.37
N SER A 34 -7.00 2.71 18.61
CA SER A 34 -6.66 1.37 19.15
C SER A 34 -5.43 0.71 18.50
N ASP A 35 -5.21 0.94 17.21
CA ASP A 35 -4.04 0.46 16.44
C ASP A 35 -3.74 1.51 15.35
N ILE A 36 -2.48 1.68 14.96
CA ILE A 36 -2.12 2.66 13.93
C ILE A 36 -2.38 2.00 12.57
N PRO A 37 -3.42 2.40 11.81
CA PRO A 37 -3.74 1.74 10.55
C PRO A 37 -2.54 1.85 9.60
N ARG A 38 -2.21 0.74 8.93
CA ARG A 38 -1.13 0.68 7.94
C ARG A 38 -1.52 1.36 6.63
N TRP A 39 -2.79 1.32 6.29
CA TRP A 39 -3.39 2.04 5.17
C TRP A 39 -4.83 2.43 5.53
N LYS A 40 -5.40 3.28 4.69
CA LYS A 40 -6.83 3.62 4.72
C LYS A 40 -7.37 3.62 3.31
N VAL A 41 -8.54 3.02 3.15
CA VAL A 41 -9.32 3.01 1.91
C VAL A 41 -10.51 3.95 2.08
N ASP A 42 -10.56 4.99 1.25
CA ASP A 42 -11.75 5.82 1.05
C ASP A 42 -12.44 5.36 -0.23
N ARG A 43 -13.49 4.55 -0.06
CA ARG A 43 -14.27 3.98 -1.18
C ARG A 43 -15.15 5.03 -1.85
N GLU A 44 -15.62 6.04 -1.11
CA GLU A 44 -16.45 7.11 -1.69
C GLU A 44 -15.60 8.06 -2.55
N GLY A 45 -14.40 8.40 -2.08
CA GLY A 45 -13.45 9.26 -2.80
C GLY A 45 -12.56 8.53 -3.82
N ASN A 46 -12.65 7.19 -3.91
CA ASN A 46 -11.73 6.34 -4.66
C ASN A 46 -10.26 6.72 -4.40
N HIS A 47 -9.89 6.71 -3.12
CA HIS A 47 -8.56 7.13 -2.65
C HIS A 47 -7.97 6.16 -1.63
N ILE A 48 -6.69 5.84 -1.80
CA ILE A 48 -5.92 5.06 -0.81
C ILE A 48 -4.84 5.92 -0.17
N THR A 49 -4.79 5.91 1.17
CA THR A 49 -3.68 6.49 1.93
C THR A 49 -2.83 5.38 2.51
N ILE A 50 -1.53 5.36 2.21
CA ILE A 50 -0.55 4.45 2.82
C ILE A 50 0.18 5.20 3.94
N TYR A 51 0.19 4.62 5.14
CA TYR A 51 0.90 5.19 6.27
C TYR A 51 2.27 4.52 6.43
N ARG A 52 3.34 5.31 6.25
CA ARG A 52 4.71 4.87 6.51
C ARG A 52 5.02 5.04 8.00
N ILE A 53 4.74 4.03 8.81
CA ILE A 53 5.15 4.05 10.20
C ILE A 53 6.66 3.79 10.25
N PRO A 54 7.48 4.69 10.81
CA PRO A 54 8.91 4.43 10.97
C PRO A 54 9.06 3.19 11.86
N THR A 55 9.51 2.06 11.30
CA THR A 55 9.52 0.79 12.05
C THR A 55 10.53 0.80 13.19
N GLU A 56 11.55 1.66 13.16
CA GLU A 56 12.41 1.88 14.32
C GLU A 56 13.33 3.08 14.09
N ARG A 57 13.31 4.02 15.04
CA ARG A 57 14.16 5.22 15.07
C ARG A 57 15.56 4.89 15.60
N PHE A 58 16.13 3.76 15.19
CA PHE A 58 17.43 3.25 15.66
C PHE A 58 18.40 3.05 14.49
N GLY A 59 19.14 4.13 14.21
CA GLY A 59 20.55 4.08 13.81
C GLY A 59 20.97 3.08 12.72
N SER A 60 20.46 3.17 11.50
CA SER A 60 21.28 2.83 10.33
C SER A 60 20.70 3.39 9.04
N HIS A 61 21.32 4.44 8.50
CA HIS A 61 21.14 4.84 7.10
C HIS A 61 21.84 3.83 6.16
N SER A 62 21.63 2.53 6.38
CA SER A 62 22.14 1.48 5.50
C SER A 62 21.21 1.33 4.31
N ARG A 63 21.77 1.04 3.13
CA ARG A 63 20.99 0.68 1.92
C ARG A 63 19.98 -0.44 2.18
N LYS A 64 20.25 -1.31 3.16
CA LYS A 64 19.35 -2.38 3.60
C LYS A 64 18.03 -1.83 4.19
N SER A 65 18.10 -0.79 5.03
CA SER A 65 16.91 -0.14 5.62
C SER A 65 16.03 0.48 4.54
N MET A 66 16.62 1.18 3.57
CA MET A 66 15.87 1.78 2.47
C MET A 66 15.15 0.74 1.59
N LEU A 67 15.79 -0.42 1.36
CA LEU A 67 15.16 -1.51 0.62
C LEU A 67 14.03 -2.17 1.43
N GLU A 68 14.25 -2.42 2.72
CA GLU A 68 13.24 -2.98 3.62
C GLU A 68 12.02 -2.05 3.76
N GLU A 69 12.23 -0.75 3.89
CA GLU A 69 11.18 0.26 3.89
C GLU A 69 10.40 0.28 2.57
N ARG A 70 11.10 0.20 1.43
CA ARG A 70 10.46 0.12 0.12
C ARG A 70 9.58 -1.13 0.01
N LEU A 71 10.10 -2.29 0.38
CA LEU A 71 9.35 -3.55 0.32
C LEU A 71 8.13 -3.53 1.23
N LYS A 72 8.23 -2.92 2.42
CA LYS A 72 7.07 -2.72 3.31
C LYS A 72 5.99 -1.88 2.66
N VAL A 73 6.35 -0.75 2.05
CA VAL A 73 5.39 0.11 1.33
C VAL A 73 4.76 -0.64 0.16
N GLU A 74 5.55 -1.41 -0.59
CA GLU A 74 5.02 -2.22 -1.69
C GLU A 74 4.02 -3.26 -1.16
N GLN A 75 4.35 -4.00 -0.11
CA GLN A 75 3.42 -4.93 0.52
C GLN A 75 2.12 -4.24 0.96
N GLN A 76 2.21 -3.08 1.64
CA GLN A 76 1.04 -2.31 2.06
C GLN A 76 0.17 -1.87 0.87
N VAL A 77 0.78 -1.58 -0.29
CA VAL A 77 0.05 -1.25 -1.51
C VAL A 77 -0.77 -2.43 -2.01
N PHE A 78 -0.19 -3.63 -2.06
CA PHE A 78 -0.93 -4.85 -2.45
C PHE A 78 -2.10 -5.10 -1.48
N GLU A 79 -1.85 -5.06 -0.17
CA GLU A 79 -2.89 -5.26 0.84
C GLU A 79 -4.01 -4.22 0.73
N ALA A 80 -3.68 -2.95 0.49
CA ALA A 80 -4.67 -1.88 0.37
C ALA A 80 -5.53 -1.98 -0.89
N ILE A 81 -4.96 -2.42 -2.01
CA ILE A 81 -5.71 -2.63 -3.26
C ILE A 81 -6.61 -3.86 -3.14
N ALA A 82 -6.12 -4.93 -2.51
CA ALA A 82 -6.90 -6.11 -2.24
C ALA A 82 -8.13 -5.78 -1.37
N ASP A 83 -7.94 -4.99 -0.31
CA ASP A 83 -9.03 -4.47 0.53
C ASP A 83 -10.00 -3.59 -0.27
N LEU A 84 -9.51 -2.69 -1.14
CA LEU A 84 -10.37 -1.89 -2.00
C LEU A 84 -11.26 -2.75 -2.91
N LEU A 85 -10.67 -3.78 -3.54
CA LEU A 85 -11.34 -4.67 -4.49
C LEU A 85 -12.10 -5.84 -3.84
N ASP A 86 -11.98 -6.01 -2.52
CA ASP A 86 -12.54 -7.12 -1.75
C ASP A 86 -12.08 -8.50 -2.27
N ILE A 87 -10.77 -8.62 -2.57
CA ILE A 87 -10.13 -9.86 -3.02
C ILE A 87 -8.93 -10.22 -2.14
N ASP A 88 -8.37 -11.41 -2.32
CA ASP A 88 -7.13 -11.79 -1.64
C ASP A 88 -5.92 -11.05 -2.27
N PRO A 89 -4.97 -10.52 -1.48
CA PRO A 89 -3.78 -9.84 -2.02
C PRO A 89 -2.93 -10.68 -2.97
N TRP A 90 -2.94 -12.00 -2.82
CA TRP A 90 -2.23 -12.94 -3.69
C TRP A 90 -2.93 -13.10 -5.05
N ASP A 91 -4.23 -12.80 -5.15
CA ASP A 91 -4.99 -12.84 -6.39
C ASP A 91 -4.74 -11.61 -7.28
N LEU A 92 -4.09 -10.56 -6.76
CA LEU A 92 -3.78 -9.35 -7.52
C LEU A 92 -2.80 -9.56 -8.67
N VAL A 93 -2.02 -10.64 -8.65
CA VAL A 93 -0.99 -10.93 -9.64
C VAL A 93 -1.42 -12.13 -10.49
N PRO A 94 -1.83 -11.93 -11.76
CA PRO A 94 -2.43 -12.96 -12.60
C PRO A 94 -1.57 -14.22 -12.81
N ASP A 95 -0.25 -14.10 -12.73
CA ASP A 95 0.70 -15.20 -12.98
C ASP A 95 0.98 -16.09 -11.75
N TYR A 96 0.45 -15.80 -10.57
CA TYR A 96 0.83 -16.54 -9.35
C TYR A 96 0.33 -17.99 -9.30
N TYR A 97 -0.76 -18.32 -10.02
CA TYR A 97 -1.39 -19.65 -9.98
C TYR A 97 -1.16 -20.52 -11.22
N ASN A 98 -0.51 -20.01 -12.26
CA ASN A 98 -0.44 -20.70 -13.56
C ASN A 98 0.81 -21.58 -13.74
N ARG A 99 1.21 -22.34 -12.70
CA ARG A 99 2.39 -23.22 -12.74
C ARG A 99 2.12 -24.66 -12.31
#